data_AF-A0A3B4WIT0-F1
#
_entry.id   AF-A0A3B4WIT0-F1
#
_cell.length_a   1.000
_cell.length_b   1.000
_cell.length_c   1.000
_cell.angle_alpha   90.00
_cell.angle_beta   90.00
_cell.angle_gamma   90.00
#
_symmetry.space_group_name_H-M   'P 1'
#
loop_
_entity.id
_entity.type
_entity.pdbx_description
1 polymer ?
#
loop_
_entity_poly.entity_id
_entity_poly.type
_entity_poly.pdbx_seq_one_letter_code
_entity_poly.pdbx_strand_id
1 'polypeptide(L)'
;MLFSNRKEDTFTPVPSPYYMELTKLLLNHASDNIPKADEIRTLVKDIWDTRIAKLRLSADSFISQQEAHAKLDNLTLMEINTIRAFLLDSLNCMYKLRSNLQPGSSKGQFTDY
;
A
#
# COMPACT_ATOMS: atom_id res chain seq x y z
N MET A 1 18.49 -3.07 7.12
CA MET A 1 17.23 -2.74 6.40
C MET A 1 16.08 -3.71 6.72
N LEU A 2 16.23 -5.03 6.51
CA LEU A 2 15.20 -6.03 6.86
C LEU A 2 14.77 -5.98 8.32
N PHE A 3 15.73 -5.91 9.25
CA PHE A 3 15.44 -5.80 10.69
C PHE A 3 14.76 -4.48 11.09
N SER A 4 14.94 -3.39 10.34
CA SER A 4 14.25 -2.10 10.60
C SER A 4 12.77 -2.19 10.24
N ASN A 5 12.45 -2.76 9.06
CA ASN A 5 11.06 -2.89 8.59
C ASN A 5 10.17 -3.68 9.55
N ARG A 6 10.74 -4.67 10.26
CA ARG A 6 10.01 -5.52 11.22
C ARG A 6 9.83 -4.88 12.59
N LYS A 7 10.64 -3.88 12.96
CA LYS A 7 10.64 -3.25 14.29
C LYS A 7 9.92 -1.91 14.34
N GLU A 8 9.93 -1.16 13.23
CA GLU A 8 9.27 0.15 13.18
C GLU A 8 7.77 -0.03 12.97
N ASP A 9 6.94 0.85 13.55
CA ASP A 9 5.48 0.84 13.33
C ASP A 9 5.10 1.46 11.97
N THR A 10 6.00 2.23 11.37
CA THR A 10 5.81 2.94 10.11
C THR A 10 6.54 2.27 8.94
N PHE A 11 6.22 2.68 7.70
CA PHE A 11 6.93 2.19 6.52
C PHE A 11 8.31 2.85 6.44
N THR A 12 9.35 2.03 6.32
CA THR A 12 10.72 2.53 6.16
C THR A 12 11.00 2.86 4.69
N PRO A 13 11.86 3.85 4.38
CA PRO A 13 12.22 4.17 3.02
C PRO A 13 12.94 2.99 2.36
N VAL A 14 12.60 2.73 1.10
CA VAL A 14 13.26 1.71 0.27
C VAL A 14 14.38 2.33 -0.57
N PRO A 15 15.40 1.55 -1.01
CA PRO A 15 16.52 2.09 -1.77
C PRO A 15 16.13 2.75 -3.11
N SER A 16 15.06 2.25 -3.72
CA SER A 16 14.51 2.77 -4.98
C SER A 16 12.99 2.66 -4.95
N PRO A 17 12.26 3.65 -5.46
CA PRO A 17 10.80 3.58 -5.57
C PRO A 17 10.30 2.45 -6.48
N TYR A 18 11.18 1.88 -7.32
CA TYR A 18 10.89 0.81 -8.28
C TYR A 18 11.65 -0.48 -7.97
N TYR A 19 12.00 -0.73 -6.71
CA TYR A 19 12.87 -1.84 -6.35
C TYR A 19 12.32 -3.22 -6.78
N MET A 20 10.99 -3.38 -6.80
CA MET A 20 10.34 -4.63 -7.21
C MET A 20 10.47 -4.88 -8.72
N GLU A 21 10.18 -3.86 -9.51
CA GLU A 21 10.25 -3.90 -10.97
C GLU A 21 11.69 -4.13 -11.42
N LEU A 22 12.63 -3.36 -10.85
CA LEU A 22 14.05 -3.49 -11.14
C LEU A 22 14.58 -4.88 -10.78
N THR A 23 14.30 -5.35 -9.56
CA THR A 23 14.77 -6.68 -9.13
C THR A 23 14.18 -7.78 -10.00
N LYS A 24 12.88 -7.71 -10.31
CA LYS A 24 12.23 -8.70 -11.16
C LYS A 24 12.83 -8.72 -12.58
N LEU A 25 13.01 -7.56 -13.20
CA LEU A 25 13.56 -7.46 -14.56
C LEU A 25 15.01 -7.98 -14.60
N LEU A 26 15.86 -7.49 -13.69
CA LEU A 26 17.28 -7.85 -13.66
C LEU A 26 17.49 -9.34 -13.34
N LEU A 27 16.81 -9.86 -12.31
CA LEU A 27 17.00 -11.26 -11.90
C LEU A 27 16.31 -12.28 -12.81
N ASN A 28 15.47 -11.83 -13.75
CA ASN A 28 14.88 -12.69 -14.78
C ASN A 28 15.72 -12.77 -16.05
N HIS A 29 16.44 -11.70 -16.40
CA HIS A 29 17.13 -11.59 -17.69
C HIS A 29 18.65 -11.56 -17.61
N ALA A 30 19.23 -11.26 -16.45
CA ALA A 30 20.67 -11.08 -16.27
C ALA A 30 21.17 -11.68 -14.94
N SER A 31 20.52 -12.74 -14.45
CA SER A 31 20.85 -13.36 -13.15
C SER A 31 22.26 -13.97 -13.12
N ASP A 32 22.76 -14.45 -14.26
CA ASP A 32 24.12 -14.95 -14.45
C ASP A 32 25.19 -13.87 -14.25
N ASN A 33 24.82 -12.59 -14.42
CA ASN A 33 25.72 -11.46 -14.21
C ASN A 33 25.60 -10.86 -12.81
N ILE A 34 24.70 -11.38 -11.96
CA ILE A 34 24.42 -10.83 -10.64
C ILE A 34 24.84 -11.85 -9.57
N PRO A 35 25.88 -11.54 -8.77
CA PRO A 35 26.31 -12.45 -7.71
C PRO A 35 25.19 -12.63 -6.69
N LYS A 36 24.96 -13.88 -6.25
CA LYS A 36 23.96 -14.25 -5.24
C LYS A 36 22.52 -13.84 -5.62
N ALA A 37 22.17 -13.91 -6.91
CA ALA A 37 20.84 -13.58 -7.43
C ALA A 37 19.68 -14.23 -6.64
N ASP A 38 19.80 -15.49 -6.23
CA ASP A 38 18.75 -16.19 -5.48
C ASP A 38 18.57 -15.66 -4.05
N GLU A 39 19.67 -15.27 -3.39
CA GLU A 39 19.63 -14.64 -2.07
C GLU A 39 18.94 -13.27 -2.17
N ILE A 40 19.30 -12.47 -3.17
CA ILE A 40 18.66 -11.16 -3.44
C ILE A 40 17.17 -11.36 -3.70
N ARG A 41 16.78 -12.35 -4.52
CA ARG A 41 15.37 -12.65 -4.81
C ARG A 41 14.58 -12.96 -3.53
N THR A 42 15.17 -13.75 -2.65
CA THR A 42 14.57 -14.14 -1.37
C THR A 42 14.40 -12.94 -0.45
N LEU A 43 15.46 -12.13 -0.27
CA LEU A 43 15.42 -10.95 0.59
C LEU A 43 14.42 -9.90 0.09
N VAL A 44 14.34 -9.67 -1.22
CA VAL A 44 13.38 -8.73 -1.81
C VAL A 44 11.95 -9.21 -1.62
N LYS A 45 11.70 -10.53 -1.77
CA LYS A 45 10.40 -11.12 -1.48
C LYS A 45 10.01 -10.95 -0.02
N ASP A 46 10.92 -11.22 0.92
CA ASP A 46 10.66 -11.05 2.35
C ASP A 46 10.32 -9.60 2.72
N ILE A 47 11.01 -8.61 2.11
CA ILE A 47 10.70 -7.19 2.28
C ILE A 47 9.29 -6.89 1.77
N TRP A 48 8.98 -7.34 0.56
CA TRP A 48 7.66 -7.15 -0.05
C TRP A 48 6.55 -7.76 0.81
N ASP A 49 6.66 -9.02 1.19
CA ASP A 49 5.64 -9.72 1.98
C ASP A 49 5.41 -9.04 3.34
N THR A 50 6.49 -8.62 4.01
CA THR A 50 6.42 -7.87 5.28
C THR A 50 5.67 -6.55 5.09
N ARG A 51 5.97 -5.81 4.02
CA ARG A 51 5.40 -4.48 3.78
C ARG A 51 3.94 -4.55 3.31
N ILE A 52 3.58 -5.53 2.48
CA ILE A 52 2.18 -5.79 2.11
C ILE A 52 1.35 -6.23 3.32
N ALA A 53 1.90 -7.07 4.21
CA ALA A 53 1.22 -7.42 5.45
C ALA A 53 0.96 -6.19 6.33
N LYS A 54 1.96 -5.32 6.49
CA LYS A 54 1.81 -4.05 7.21
C LYS A 54 0.77 -3.12 6.58
N LEU A 55 0.74 -3.02 5.25
CA LEU A 55 -0.27 -2.24 4.51
C LEU A 55 -1.69 -2.74 4.76
N ARG A 56 -1.90 -4.06 4.79
CA ARG A 56 -3.20 -4.65 5.12
C ARG A 56 -3.63 -4.35 6.55
N LEU A 57 -2.72 -4.49 7.52
CA LEU A 57 -3.00 -4.16 8.93
C LEU A 57 -3.31 -2.67 9.12
N SER A 58 -2.60 -1.79 8.40
CA SER A 58 -2.86 -0.36 8.41
C SER A 58 -4.24 -0.03 7.83
N ALA A 59 -4.63 -0.66 6.71
CA ALA A 59 -5.96 -0.49 6.12
C ALA A 59 -7.09 -1.02 7.04
N ASP A 60 -6.88 -2.16 7.69
CA ASP A 60 -7.82 -2.74 8.65
C ASP A 60 -8.01 -1.84 9.88
N SER A 61 -6.92 -1.29 10.41
CA SER A 61 -6.95 -0.33 11.51
C SER A 61 -7.70 0.95 11.12
N PHE A 62 -7.45 1.49 9.93
CA PHE A 62 -8.14 2.67 9.40
C PHE A 62 -9.66 2.46 9.32
N ILE A 63 -10.08 1.29 8.80
CA ILE A 63 -11.49 0.92 8.64
C ILE A 63 -12.16 0.72 10.00
N SER A 64 -11.56 -0.08 10.88
CA SER A 64 -12.12 -0.43 12.20
C SER A 64 -12.27 0.80 13.11
N GLN A 65 -11.36 1.76 13.02
CA GLN A 65 -11.39 3.01 13.77
C GLN A 65 -12.23 4.11 13.09
N GLN A 66 -12.75 3.86 11.89
CA GLN A 66 -13.54 4.81 11.09
C GLN A 66 -12.82 6.15 10.86
N GLU A 67 -11.51 6.10 10.66
CA GLU A 67 -10.70 7.28 10.39
C GLU A 67 -11.09 7.93 9.06
N ALA A 68 -10.91 9.25 8.95
CA ALA A 68 -11.21 10.01 7.73
C ALA A 68 -9.96 10.30 6.88
N HIS A 69 -8.77 10.17 7.46
CA HIS A 69 -7.50 10.51 6.82
C HIS A 69 -6.38 9.59 7.31
N ALA A 70 -5.58 9.06 6.39
CA ALA A 70 -4.40 8.28 6.68
C ALA A 70 -3.17 8.89 6.00
N LYS A 71 -2.04 8.94 6.72
CA LYS A 71 -0.75 9.33 6.14
C LYS A 71 0.04 8.07 5.79
N LEU A 72 0.34 7.89 4.51
CA LEU A 72 1.09 6.75 3.99
C LEU A 72 2.42 7.19 3.40
N ASP A 73 3.39 7.46 4.27
CA ASP A 73 4.76 7.78 3.86
C ASP A 73 5.50 6.52 3.41
N ASN A 74 6.48 6.67 2.51
CA ASN A 74 7.41 5.61 2.10
C ASN A 74 6.78 4.36 1.47
N LEU A 75 5.55 4.43 0.98
CA LEU A 75 4.99 3.39 0.10
C LEU A 75 5.47 3.60 -1.33
N THR A 76 5.74 2.49 -2.01
CA THR A 76 6.01 2.48 -3.45
C THR A 76 4.71 2.43 -4.24
N LEU A 77 4.76 2.88 -5.50
CA LEU A 77 3.59 2.82 -6.38
C LEU A 77 3.12 1.37 -6.58
N MET A 78 4.05 0.41 -6.62
CA MET A 78 3.71 -0.99 -6.80
C MET A 78 2.90 -1.53 -5.61
N GLU A 79 3.27 -1.17 -4.38
CA GLU A 79 2.50 -1.53 -3.18
C GLU A 79 1.10 -0.91 -3.21
N ILE A 80 1.00 0.39 -3.51
CA ILE A 80 -0.29 1.09 -3.57
C ILE A 80 -1.21 0.45 -4.61
N ASN A 81 -0.68 0.13 -5.79
CA ASN A 81 -1.44 -0.49 -6.88
C ASN A 81 -2.05 -1.84 -6.50
N THR A 82 -1.45 -2.58 -5.56
CA THR A 82 -1.95 -3.92 -5.16
C THR A 82 -3.26 -3.88 -4.37
N ILE A 83 -3.55 -2.77 -3.69
CA ILE A 83 -4.71 -2.65 -2.80
C ILE A 83 -5.70 -1.55 -3.25
N ARG A 84 -5.24 -0.57 -4.06
CA ARG A 84 -5.98 0.65 -4.38
C ARG A 84 -7.43 0.39 -4.80
N ALA A 85 -7.65 -0.44 -5.83
CA ALA A 85 -8.98 -0.65 -6.39
C ALA A 85 -9.94 -1.19 -5.31
N PHE A 86 -9.58 -2.30 -4.70
CA PHE A 86 -10.39 -2.94 -3.67
C PHE A 86 -10.68 -2.02 -2.47
N LEU A 87 -9.66 -1.36 -1.94
CA LEU A 87 -9.80 -0.52 -0.75
C LEU A 87 -10.67 0.71 -1.04
N LEU A 88 -10.43 1.42 -2.14
CA LEU A 88 -11.20 2.62 -2.48
C LEU A 88 -12.66 2.29 -2.79
N ASP A 89 -12.92 1.21 -3.52
CA ASP A 89 -14.29 0.77 -3.82
C ASP A 89 -15.04 0.41 -2.54
N SER A 90 -14.38 -0.31 -1.63
CA SER A 90 -14.95 -0.67 -0.33
C SER A 90 -15.23 0.56 0.54
N LEU A 91 -14.30 1.51 0.60
CA LEU A 91 -14.46 2.76 1.35
C LEU A 91 -15.60 3.62 0.78
N ASN A 92 -15.76 3.67 -0.54
CA ASN A 92 -16.88 4.38 -1.18
C ASN A 92 -18.23 3.75 -0.80
N CYS A 93 -18.32 2.42 -0.80
CA CYS A 93 -19.51 1.71 -0.32
C CYS A 93 -19.80 2.03 1.15
N MET A 94 -18.79 1.94 2.02
CA MET A 94 -18.92 2.29 3.44
C MET A 94 -19.37 3.75 3.63
N TYR A 95 -18.80 4.68 2.89
CA TYR A 95 -19.14 6.10 2.93
C TYR A 95 -20.62 6.33 2.61
N LYS A 96 -21.12 5.73 1.52
CA LYS A 96 -22.53 5.80 1.13
C LYS A 96 -23.47 5.23 2.21
N LEU A 97 -23.12 4.10 2.80
CA LEU A 97 -23.93 3.50 3.88
C LEU A 97 -23.98 4.41 5.11
N ARG A 98 -22.84 5.02 5.47
CA ARG A 98 -22.76 5.95 6.60
C ARG A 98 -23.52 7.25 6.35
N SER A 99 -23.49 7.79 5.13
CA SER A 99 -24.21 9.02 4.79
C SER A 99 -25.73 8.83 4.76
N ASN A 100 -26.23 7.64 4.39
CA ASN A 100 -27.67 7.35 4.39
C ASN A 100 -28.31 7.33 5.80
N LEU A 101 -27.50 7.12 6.85
CA LEU A 101 -27.97 7.13 8.23
C LEU A 101 -28.08 8.55 8.83
N GLN A 102 -27.64 9.59 8.14
CA GLN A 102 -27.85 10.98 8.55
C GLN A 102 -29.05 11.59 7.81
N PRO A 103 -30.26 11.61 8.41
CA PRO A 103 -31.38 12.35 7.84
C PRO A 103 -31.14 13.85 8.05
N GLY A 104 -30.55 14.55 7.07
CA GLY A 104 -30.50 16.01 7.12
C GLY A 104 -29.36 16.77 6.42
N SER A 105 -28.54 16.18 5.56
CA SER A 105 -27.62 16.98 4.73
C SER A 105 -28.29 17.29 3.39
N SER A 106 -28.92 18.46 3.33
CA SER A 106 -29.59 19.05 2.17
C SER A 106 -28.85 18.81 0.86
N LYS A 107 -29.63 18.54 -0.20
CA LYS A 107 -29.23 18.58 -1.60
C LYS A 107 -28.42 19.85 -1.87
N GLY A 108 -27.08 19.72 -1.87
CA GLY A 108 -26.19 20.73 -2.41
C GLY A 108 -26.40 20.79 -3.91
N GLN A 109 -27.05 21.86 -4.35
CA GLN A 109 -27.26 22.21 -5.75
C GLN A 109 -25.90 22.23 -6.46
N PHE A 110 -25.66 21.29 -7.36
CA PHE A 110 -24.55 21.37 -8.29
C PHE A 110 -24.83 22.57 -9.20
N THR A 111 -24.10 23.66 -9.01
CA THR A 111 -24.07 24.77 -9.94
C THR A 111 -22.90 24.51 -10.87
N ASP A 112 -23.25 24.19 -12.12
CA ASP A 112 -22.32 24.20 -13.25
C ASP A 112 -21.70 25.61 -13.37
N TYR A 113 -20.36 25.65 -13.40
CA TYR A 113 -19.57 26.72 -14.00
C TYR A 113 -18.47 26.07 -14.83
#